data_AF-A0A3D0Y3Y1-F1
#
_entry.id   AF-A0A3D0Y3Y1-F1
#
_cell.length_a   1.000
_cell.length_b   1.000
_cell.length_c   1.000
_cell.angle_alpha   90.00
_cell.angle_beta   90.00
_cell.angle_gamma   90.00
#
_symmetry.space_group_name_H-M   'P 1'
#
loop_
_entity.id
_entity.type
_entity.pdbx_description
1 polymer ?
#
loop_
_entity_poly.entity_id
_entity_poly.type
_entity_poly.pdbx_seq_one_letter_code
_entity_poly.pdbx_strand_id
1 'polypeptide(L)' 'ARRFYNSNVRDLRTALEQFPGNVVGNFFKFKAMEYFELGDETAAKDPVKVDF' A
#
# COMPACT_ATOMS: atom_id res chain seq x y z
N ALA A 1 3.63 -12.19 -10.81
CA ALA A 1 4.63 -11.22 -10.33
C ALA A 1 4.00 -10.00 -9.63
N ARG A 2 3.05 -9.28 -10.27
CA ARG A 2 2.44 -8.05 -9.71
C ARG A 2 1.77 -8.21 -8.34
N ARG A 3 0.94 -9.25 -8.16
CA ARG A 3 0.31 -9.57 -6.87
C ARG A 3 1.34 -9.76 -5.74
N PHE A 4 2.43 -10.45 -6.01
CA PHE A 4 3.48 -10.69 -5.03
C PHE A 4 4.22 -9.39 -4.63
N TYR A 5 4.48 -8.50 -5.59
CA TYR A 5 5.02 -7.17 -5.28
C TYR A 5 4.05 -6.39 -4.40
N ASN A 6 2.78 -6.29 -4.79
CA ASN A 6 1.80 -5.54 -4.00
C ASN A 6 1.55 -6.16 -2.62
N SER A 7 1.54 -7.49 -2.48
CA SER A 7 1.47 -8.14 -1.17
C SER A 7 2.67 -7.78 -0.29
N ASN A 8 3.90 -7.89 -0.80
CA ASN A 8 5.09 -7.55 -0.04
C ASN A 8 5.14 -6.06 0.37
N VAL A 9 4.71 -5.16 -0.52
CA VAL A 9 4.61 -3.72 -0.24
C VAL A 9 3.60 -3.44 0.87
N ARG A 10 2.44 -4.11 0.83
CA ARG A 10 1.41 -3.99 1.87
C ARG A 10 1.91 -4.49 3.21
N ASP A 11 2.56 -5.65 3.23
CA ASP A 11 3.07 -6.27 4.45
C ASP A 11 4.18 -5.42 5.06
N LEU A 12 5.10 -4.91 4.22
CA LEU A 12 6.13 -3.96 4.64
C LEU A 12 5.52 -2.69 5.27
N ARG A 13 4.52 -2.11 4.61
CA ARG A 13 3.86 -0.90 5.12
C ARG A 13 3.15 -1.16 6.45
N THR A 14 2.43 -2.28 6.54
CA THR A 14 1.74 -2.69 7.77
C THR A 14 2.73 -2.90 8.91
N ALA A 15 3.86 -3.55 8.63
CA ALA A 15 4.93 -3.75 9.61
C ALA A 15 5.56 -2.41 10.07
N LEU A 16 5.75 -1.46 9.14
CA LEU A 16 6.25 -0.12 9.47
C LEU A 16 5.23 0.75 10.21
N GLU A 17 3.94 0.46 10.12
CA GLU A 17 2.88 1.18 10.86
C GLU A 17 2.62 0.58 12.25
N GLN A 18 2.97 -0.69 12.48
CA GLN A 18 2.79 -1.40 13.75
C GLN A 18 4.03 -1.35 14.65
N PHE A 19 3.82 -1.44 15.96
CA PHE A 19 4.92 -1.55 16.92
C PHE A 19 5.54 -2.96 16.87
N PRO A 20 6.88 -3.10 16.90
CA PRO A 20 7.91 -2.06 17.03
C PRO A 20 8.42 -1.47 15.70
N GLY A 21 7.89 -1.93 14.56
CA GLY A 21 8.36 -1.53 13.24
C GLY A 21 8.19 -0.05 12.92
N ASN A 22 7.24 0.66 13.52
CA ASN A 22 7.12 2.12 13.43
C ASN A 22 8.28 2.88 14.10
N VAL A 23 8.80 2.38 15.21
CA VAL A 23 9.96 2.98 15.90
C VAL A 23 11.23 2.72 15.10
N VAL A 24 11.47 1.47 14.72
CA VAL A 24 12.63 1.06 13.91
C VAL A 24 12.58 1.73 12.54
N GLY A 25 11.41 1.76 11.90
CA GLY A 25 11.19 2.38 10.61
C GLY A 25 11.53 3.87 10.62
N ASN A 26 11.09 4.61 11.63
CA ASN A 26 11.43 6.02 11.79
C ASN A 26 12.92 6.23 12.10
N PHE A 27 13.52 5.38 12.95
CA PHE A 27 14.93 5.50 13.31
C PHE A 27 15.88 5.29 12.12
N PHE A 28 15.56 4.31 11.27
CA PHE A 28 16.36 3.96 10.10
C PHE A 28 15.84 4.61 8.80
N LYS A 29 14.85 5.51 8.89
CA LYS A 29 14.20 6.18 7.75
C LYS A 29 13.69 5.21 6.67
N PHE A 30 13.23 4.02 7.07
CA PHE A 30 12.56 3.11 6.15
C PHE A 30 11.23 3.73 5.72
N LYS A 31 11.05 3.85 4.40
CA LYS A 31 9.81 4.34 3.80
C LYS A 31 9.07 3.16 3.18
N ALA A 32 7.74 3.19 3.28
CA ALA A 32 6.90 2.26 2.54
C ALA A 32 7.14 2.46 1.03
N MET A 33 7.21 1.35 0.30
CA MET A 33 7.26 1.36 -1.16
C MET A 33 5.87 1.65 -1.73
N GLU A 34 5.79 2.18 -2.94
CA GLU A 34 4.52 2.37 -3.64
C GLU A 34 4.04 1.06 -4.27
N TYR A 35 2.72 0.86 -4.35
CA TYR A 35 2.17 -0.29 -5.07
C TYR A 35 2.49 -0.17 -6.56
N PHE A 36 2.73 -1.30 -7.20
CA PHE A 36 2.92 -1.31 -8.65
C PHE A 36 1.54 -1.28 -9.30
N GLU A 37 1.10 -0.09 -9.67
CA GLU A 37 -0.12 0.16 -10.43
C GLU A 37 0.25 0.44 -11.89
N LEU A 38 -0.22 -0.39 -12.82
CA LEU A 38 -0.15 -0.08 -14.24
C LEU A 38 -1.28 0.91 -14.55
N GLY A 39 -0.94 2.19 -14.73
CA GLY A 39 -1.53 3.09 -15.71
C GLY A 39 -3.06 3.22 -15.86
N ASP A 40 -3.88 2.75 -14.92
CA ASP A 40 -5.35 2.82 -14.97
C ASP A 40 -5.93 3.50 -13.71
N GLU A 41 -5.33 4.63 -13.30
CA GLU A 41 -5.93 5.54 -12.31
C GLU A 41 -7.30 6.09 -12.74
N THR A 42 -7.77 5.79 -13.96
CA THR A 42 -9.04 6.26 -14.50
C THR A 42 -10.23 5.31 -14.31
N ALA A 43 -10.05 4.05 -13.93
CA ALA A 43 -11.15 3.07 -13.93
C ALA A 43 -11.71 2.68 -12.54
N ALA A 44 -11.01 2.99 -11.45
CA ALA A 44 -11.36 2.49 -10.11
C ALA A 44 -11.99 3.54 -9.17
N LYS A 45 -12.29 4.76 -9.65
CA LYS A 45 -12.75 5.89 -8.83
C LYS A 45 -14.19 6.34 -9.07
N ASP A 46 -15.00 5.59 -9.82
CA ASP A 46 -16.44 5.87 -9.84
C ASP A 46 -17.12 5.03 -8.75
N PRO A 47 -17.53 5.62 -7.61
CA PRO A 47 -18.40 4.93 -6.68
C PRO A 47 -19.68 4.59 -7.43
N VAL A 48 -19.99 3.29 -7.54
CA VAL A 48 -21.27 2.84 -8.11
C VAL A 48 -22.36 3.45 -7.23
N LYS A 49 -23.03 4.49 -7.72
CA LYS A 49 -24.24 5.04 -7.11
C LYS A 49 -25.31 3.95 -7.19
N VAL A 50 -25.50 3.25 -6.09
CA VAL A 50 -26.70 2.42 -5.91
C VAL A 50 -27.80 3.32 -5.37
N ASP A 51 -28.67 3.76 -6.27
CA ASP A 51 -30.00 4.26 -5.91
C ASP A 51 -30.92 3.04 -5.73
N PHE A 52 -31.44 2.86 -4.52
CA PHE A 52 -32.63 2.04 -4.23
C PHE A 52 -33.51 2.79 -3.23
#